data_AF-A0A958I3G7-F1
#
_entry.id   AF-A0A958I3G7-F1
#
_cell.length_a   1.000
_cell.length_b   1.000
_cell.length_c   1.000
_cell.angle_alpha   90.00
_cell.angle_beta   90.00
_cell.angle_gamma   90.00
#
_symmetry.space_group_name_H-M   'P 1'
#
loop_
_entity.id
_entity.type
_entity.pdbx_description
1 polymer ?
#
loop_
_entity_poly.entity_id
_entity_poly.type
_entity_poly.pdbx_seq_one_letter_code
_entity_poly.pdbx_strand_id
1 'polypeptide(L)'
;YFTKQMKLHGEVRASKKWLPSCSFLSDTAIALGEITTETNGLYLINSNYRWNYFQIASALNERHGNLWKITATDDFDYDQRMVDARVKLPKLEESLPELNHYE
;
A
#
# COMPACT_ATOMS: atom_id res chain seq x y z
N TYR A 1 5.51 11.36 3.78
CA TYR A 1 6.20 10.53 4.80
C TYR A 1 7.66 10.25 4.41
N PHE A 2 7.98 9.70 3.23
CA PHE A 2 9.36 9.36 2.83
C PHE A 2 10.36 10.52 2.91
N THR A 3 9.99 11.73 2.46
CA THR A 3 10.85 12.92 2.62
C THR A 3 11.23 13.20 4.06
N LYS A 4 10.32 12.95 5.02
CA LYS A 4 10.60 13.11 6.45
C LYS A 4 11.60 12.05 6.94
N GLN A 5 11.43 10.80 6.52
CA GLN A 5 12.36 9.71 6.85
C GLN A 5 13.76 9.98 6.29
N MET A 6 13.87 10.39 5.03
CA MET A 6 15.13 10.81 4.42
C MET A 6 15.81 11.94 5.18
N LYS A 7 15.06 12.97 5.62
CA LYS A 7 15.62 14.09 6.39
C LYS A 7 16.17 13.66 7.76
N LEU A 8 15.55 12.67 8.40
CA LEU A 8 15.91 12.24 9.76
C LEU A 8 16.98 11.14 9.78
N HIS A 9 16.96 10.24 8.81
CA HIS A 9 17.77 9.01 8.83
C HIS A 9 18.60 8.79 7.56
N GLY A 10 18.41 9.61 6.52
CA GLY A 10 19.08 9.43 5.23
C GLY A 10 18.58 8.24 4.41
N GLU A 11 17.58 7.51 4.89
CA GLU A 11 16.96 6.38 4.22
C GLU A 11 15.49 6.20 4.64
N VAL A 12 14.75 5.47 3.81
CA VAL A 12 13.44 4.92 4.14
C VAL A 12 13.64 3.43 4.38
N ARG A 13 13.62 3.02 5.64
CA ARG A 13 13.67 1.60 6.03
C ARG A 13 12.32 0.96 5.77
N ALA A 14 12.30 -0.09 4.96
CA ALA A 14 11.06 -0.76 4.58
C ALA A 14 11.20 -2.28 4.73
N SER A 15 10.40 -2.86 5.62
CA SER A 15 10.44 -4.29 5.89
C SER A 15 9.83 -5.11 4.74
N LYS A 16 10.50 -6.20 4.37
CA LYS A 16 9.99 -7.21 3.43
C LYS A 16 8.97 -8.16 4.07
N LYS A 17 8.91 -8.21 5.41
CA LYS A 17 8.01 -9.11 6.17
C LYS A 17 6.71 -8.43 6.61
N TRP A 18 6.53 -7.17 6.26
CA TRP A 18 5.30 -6.45 6.56
C TRP A 18 4.41 -6.38 5.31
N LEU A 19 3.19 -6.90 5.43
CA LEU A 19 2.14 -6.85 4.42
C LEU A 19 1.06 -5.86 4.90
N PRO A 20 1.14 -4.56 4.57
CA PRO A 20 0.20 -3.57 5.06
C PRO A 20 -1.18 -3.68 4.41
N SER A 21 -2.25 -3.39 5.15
CA SER A 21 -3.53 -3.01 4.54
C SER A 21 -3.44 -1.58 4.04
N CYS A 22 -3.64 -1.35 2.74
CA CYS A 22 -3.62 -0.01 2.17
C CYS A 22 -4.40 0.06 0.86
N SER A 23 -4.85 1.27 0.54
CA SER A 23 -5.50 1.64 -0.71
C SER A 23 -5.13 3.08 -1.07
N PHE A 24 -5.25 3.46 -2.34
CA PHE A 24 -5.21 4.88 -2.70
C PHE A 24 -6.44 5.61 -2.18
N LEU A 25 -6.29 6.89 -1.88
CA LEU A 25 -7.37 7.72 -1.35
C LEU A 25 -8.51 7.88 -2.35
N SER A 26 -8.21 7.98 -3.65
CA SER A 26 -9.21 8.02 -4.73
C SER A 26 -10.09 6.76 -4.70
N ASP A 27 -9.45 5.61 -4.66
CA ASP A 27 -10.14 4.30 -4.71
C ASP A 27 -10.96 4.11 -3.42
N THR A 28 -10.40 4.53 -2.29
CA THR A 28 -11.10 4.55 -1.00
C THR A 28 -12.36 5.42 -1.05
N ALA A 29 -12.29 6.61 -1.64
CA ALA A 29 -13.44 7.51 -1.74
C ALA A 29 -14.56 6.92 -2.62
N ILE A 30 -14.19 6.27 -3.73
CA ILE A 30 -15.14 5.56 -4.59
C ILE A 30 -15.82 4.43 -3.81
N ALA A 31 -15.03 3.56 -3.17
CA ALA A 31 -15.58 2.44 -2.39
C ALA A 31 -16.49 2.91 -1.24
N LEU A 32 -16.15 4.00 -0.56
CA LEU A 32 -17.03 4.58 0.47
C LEU A 32 -18.37 5.00 -0.11
N GLY A 33 -18.39 5.60 -1.30
CA GLY A 33 -19.62 5.94 -2.01
C GLY A 33 -20.47 4.71 -2.33
N GLU A 34 -19.86 3.65 -2.84
CA GLU A 34 -20.55 2.39 -3.18
C GLU A 34 -21.13 1.71 -1.93
N ILE A 35 -20.34 1.62 -0.85
CA ILE A 35 -20.72 1.00 0.42
C ILE A 35 -21.99 1.62 1.02
N THR A 36 -22.28 2.90 0.75
CA THR A 36 -23.51 3.55 1.25
C THR A 36 -24.80 2.91 0.76
N THR A 37 -24.73 2.14 -0.34
CA THR A 37 -25.87 1.45 -0.95
C THR A 37 -25.96 -0.03 -0.59
N GLU A 38 -24.98 -0.54 0.14
CA GLU A 38 -24.88 -1.93 0.55
C GLU A 38 -25.58 -2.20 1.90
N THR A 39 -25.61 -3.47 2.32
CA THR A 39 -26.20 -3.85 3.61
C THR A 39 -25.45 -3.18 4.76
N ASN A 40 -26.14 -2.77 5.83
CA ASN A 40 -25.44 -2.20 6.99
C ASN A 40 -24.41 -3.18 7.59
N GLY A 41 -23.32 -2.64 8.14
CA GLY A 41 -22.30 -3.46 8.80
C GLY A 41 -20.91 -2.89 8.71
N LEU A 42 -19.95 -3.70 9.16
CA LEU A 42 -18.52 -3.42 9.06
C LEU A 42 -18.02 -3.82 7.67
N TYR A 43 -17.27 -2.94 7.02
CA TYR A 43 -16.58 -3.15 5.74
C TYR A 43 -15.10 -2.91 5.91
N LEU A 44 -14.26 -3.78 5.31
CA LEU A 44 -12.81 -3.64 5.35
C LEU A 44 -12.31 -3.21 3.97
N ILE A 45 -11.79 -1.98 3.87
CA ILE A 45 -11.26 -1.40 2.63
C ILE A 45 -9.76 -1.69 2.54
N ASN A 46 -9.36 -2.45 1.51
CA ASN A 46 -7.98 -2.79 1.24
C ASN A 46 -7.79 -3.15 -0.24
N SER A 47 -6.81 -2.56 -0.92
CA SER A 47 -6.42 -2.95 -2.27
C SER A 47 -5.14 -3.80 -2.30
N ASN A 48 -4.40 -3.90 -1.20
CA ASN A 48 -3.18 -4.68 -1.15
C ASN A 48 -3.45 -6.17 -0.89
N TYR A 49 -3.34 -6.99 -1.94
CA TYR A 49 -3.52 -8.43 -1.84
C TYR A 49 -2.24 -9.23 -1.65
N ARG A 50 -1.05 -8.67 -1.91
CA ARG A 50 0.20 -9.46 -1.92
C ARG A 50 1.49 -8.71 -1.64
N TRP A 51 1.51 -7.39 -1.72
CA TRP A 51 2.75 -6.62 -1.75
C TRP A 51 3.25 -6.31 -0.34
N ASN A 52 4.52 -6.55 -0.09
CA ASN A 52 5.14 -6.14 1.16
C ASN A 52 5.50 -4.65 1.12
N TYR A 53 5.79 -4.08 2.29
CA TYR A 53 6.08 -2.66 2.43
C TYR A 53 7.31 -2.23 1.63
N PHE A 54 8.34 -3.07 1.52
CA PHE A 54 9.52 -2.78 0.69
C PHE A 54 9.17 -2.61 -0.80
N GLN A 55 8.36 -3.52 -1.36
CA GLN A 55 7.90 -3.44 -2.75
C GLN A 55 7.06 -2.19 -2.97
N ILE A 56 6.09 -1.91 -2.07
CA ILE A 56 5.24 -0.71 -2.14
C ILE A 56 6.09 0.57 -2.07
N ALA A 57 7.04 0.64 -1.14
CA ALA A 57 7.91 1.80 -1.00
C ALA A 57 8.81 2.01 -2.23
N SER A 58 9.29 0.92 -2.84
CA SER A 58 10.14 0.98 -4.04
C SER A 58 9.33 1.44 -5.27
N ALA A 59 8.14 0.89 -5.47
CA ALA A 59 7.23 1.31 -6.54
C ALA A 59 6.79 2.78 -6.39
N LEU A 60 6.49 3.23 -5.17
CA LEU A 60 6.22 4.65 -4.91
C LEU A 60 7.45 5.53 -5.19
N ASN A 61 8.65 5.06 -4.85
CA ASN A 61 9.88 5.80 -5.16
C ASN A 61 10.06 5.96 -6.67
N GLU A 62 9.87 4.89 -7.42
CA GLU A 62 9.94 4.90 -8.89
C GLU A 62 8.95 5.90 -9.50
N ARG A 63 7.68 5.84 -9.08
CA ARG A 63 6.63 6.77 -9.49
C ARG A 63 7.02 8.25 -9.32
N HIS A 64 7.75 8.53 -8.25
CA HIS A 64 8.14 9.89 -7.89
C HIS A 64 9.52 10.28 -8.43
N GLY A 65 10.13 9.49 -9.32
CA GLY A 65 11.41 9.80 -9.96
C GLY A 65 12.63 9.41 -9.14
N ASN A 66 12.52 8.37 -8.30
CA ASN A 66 13.62 7.78 -7.53
C ASN A 66 14.32 8.77 -6.59
N LEU A 67 13.54 9.61 -5.90
CA LEU A 67 14.04 10.68 -5.04
C LEU A 67 14.57 10.19 -3.68
N TRP A 68 14.22 8.98 -3.28
CA TRP A 68 14.47 8.45 -1.94
C TRP A 68 15.38 7.22 -1.99
N LYS A 69 16.17 7.02 -0.93
CA LYS A 69 16.93 5.78 -0.71
C LYS A 69 16.04 4.80 0.07
N ILE A 70 15.52 3.78 -0.60
CA ILE A 70 14.74 2.71 0.03
C ILE A 70 15.69 1.60 0.47
N THR A 71 15.70 1.27 1.75
CA THR A 71 16.54 0.21 2.34
C THR A 71 15.65 -0.93 2.81
N ALA A 72 15.83 -2.12 2.23
CA ALA A 72 15.13 -3.33 2.66
C ALA A 72 15.53 -3.73 4.08
N THR A 73 14.55 -4.07 4.91
CA THR A 73 14.76 -4.57 6.27
C THR A 73 13.93 -5.81 6.54
N ASP A 74 14.14 -6.44 7.70
CA ASP A 74 13.41 -7.60 8.21
C ASP A 74 13.01 -7.40 9.69
N ASP A 75 13.04 -6.15 10.17
CA ASP A 75 12.86 -5.73 11.56
C ASP A 75 11.40 -5.66 12.03
N PHE A 76 10.44 -5.61 11.10
CA PHE A 76 9.01 -5.63 11.40
C PHE A 76 8.30 -6.72 10.60
N ASP A 77 7.63 -7.65 11.29
CA ASP A 77 6.97 -8.82 10.70
C ASP A 77 5.51 -8.83 11.12
N TYR A 78 4.61 -8.56 10.17
CA TYR A 78 3.18 -8.52 10.43
C TYR A 78 2.37 -8.60 9.12
N ASP A 79 1.33 -9.42 9.09
CA ASP A 79 0.34 -9.40 8.02
C ASP A 79 -0.91 -8.64 8.48
N GLN A 80 -1.10 -7.46 7.90
CA GLN A 80 -2.22 -6.57 8.21
C GLN A 80 -3.31 -6.60 7.14
N ARG A 81 -3.13 -7.34 6.05
CA ARG A 81 -4.08 -7.31 4.92
C ARG A 81 -5.46 -7.75 5.40
N MET A 82 -6.46 -6.93 5.13
CA MET A 82 -7.85 -7.19 5.49
C MET A 82 -8.68 -7.28 4.21
N VAL A 83 -8.88 -8.51 3.71
CA VAL A 83 -9.63 -8.75 2.48
C VAL A 83 -11.12 -8.89 2.79
N ASP A 84 -11.94 -8.08 2.13
CA ASP A 84 -13.39 -8.18 2.19
C ASP A 84 -13.94 -8.28 0.76
N ALA A 85 -14.44 -9.46 0.40
CA ALA A 85 -14.93 -9.75 -0.95
C ALA A 85 -16.15 -8.92 -1.35
N ARG A 86 -16.81 -8.24 -0.39
CA ARG A 86 -17.94 -7.34 -0.66
C ARG A 86 -17.48 -5.99 -1.20
N VAL A 87 -16.26 -5.56 -0.85
CA VAL A 87 -15.72 -4.27 -1.27
C VAL A 87 -15.03 -4.42 -2.62
N LYS A 88 -15.57 -3.76 -3.65
CA LYS A 88 -14.97 -3.74 -4.99
C LYS A 88 -13.99 -2.58 -5.09
N LEU A 89 -12.72 -2.89 -5.24
CA LEU A 89 -11.63 -1.94 -5.43
C LEU A 89 -10.70 -2.46 -6.51
N PRO A 90 -10.06 -1.57 -7.31
CA PRO A 90 -8.90 -1.96 -8.08
C PRO A 90 -7.85 -2.60 -7.18
N LYS A 91 -7.14 -3.62 -7.67
CA LYS A 91 -5.97 -4.13 -6.94
C LYS A 91 -4.91 -3.04 -6.83
N LEU A 92 -4.07 -3.11 -5.80
CA LEU A 92 -3.06 -2.08 -5.56
C LEU A 92 -2.16 -1.84 -6.79
N GLU A 93 -1.77 -2.89 -7.50
CA GLU A 93 -0.97 -2.81 -8.73
C GLU A 93 -1.69 -2.16 -9.93
N GLU A 94 -3.01 -2.06 -9.92
CA GLU A 94 -3.75 -1.32 -10.97
C GLU A 94 -3.60 0.19 -10.75
N SER A 95 -3.59 0.63 -9.48
CA SER A 95 -3.39 2.04 -9.09
C SER A 95 -1.91 2.40 -8.87
N LEU A 96 -1.03 1.40 -8.70
CA LEU A 96 0.42 1.50 -8.62
C LEU A 96 1.11 0.52 -9.59
N PRO A 97 1.07 0.76 -10.92
CA PRO A 97 1.59 -0.16 -11.94
C PRO A 97 3.07 -0.49 -11.81
N GLU A 98 3.86 0.39 -11.21
CA GLU A 98 5.28 0.19 -10.91
C GLU A 98 5.53 -1.03 -10.00
N LEU A 99 4.52 -1.51 -9.27
CA LEU A 99 4.60 -2.76 -8.51
C LEU A 99 4.87 -3.98 -9.39
N ASN A 100 4.43 -3.98 -10.64
CA ASN A 100 4.62 -5.11 -11.55
C ASN A 100 6.10 -5.35 -11.90
N HIS A 101 7.00 -4.40 -11.60
CA HIS A 101 8.45 -4.59 -11.73
C HIS A 101 9.04 -5.51 -10.65
N TYR A 102 8.24 -5.86 -9.63
CA TYR A 102 8.66 -6.59 -8.43
C TYR A 102 7.89 -7.92 -8.24
N GLU A 103 7.24 -8.43 -9.29
CA GLU A 103 6.59 -9.75 -9.34
C GLU A 103 7.58 -10.92 -9.23
#